data_AF-A0A936KEB8-F1
#
_entry.id   AF-A0A936KEB8-F1
#
_cell.length_a   1.000
_cell.length_b   1.000
_cell.length_c   1.000
_cell.angle_alpha   90.00
_cell.angle_beta   90.00
_cell.angle_gamma   90.00
#
_symmetry.space_group_name_H-M   'P 1'
#
loop_
_entity.id
_entity.type
_entity.pdbx_description
1 polymer ?
#
loop_
_entity_poly.entity_id
_entity_poly.type
_entity_poly.pdbx_seq_one_letter_code
_entity_poly.pdbx_strand_id
1 'polypeptide(L)'
;MTKKLTTPTVLAFERKLDPSDAVFFSGNWNVRQVSTDWVPVPVREKSVRGTASHRSKAKGSADQAKQDMKFESPNPQTVDVATLPPQADTLKVQFTLRVLGGAGTPSACNSAAYQTKLLATVQGYVSQHGFGELARRYAANLANGRFLWRNRIGAESVDVIVEQMQDGKAHETWSFDALALNTRAVGAADSEAINLQELGQVIASGLAGDAHVLLQVTAFVRQGAGQEVFPSQELVLDKGSAGKSKTLYDVGGVAAIHSQKIGNAIRTIDTWYEGADELGPIAVEPYGSVTTQGKAYRQPKQKLDFYTLLDNWLLKDQVPPVEQQHFVMAVLIRGGVFGDAS
;
A
#
# COMPACT_ATOMS: atom_id res chain seq x y z
N MET A 1 -42.98 10.80 -15.17
CA MET A 1 -42.36 9.48 -14.91
C MET A 1 -40.90 9.72 -14.55
N THR A 2 -40.50 9.48 -13.30
CA THR A 2 -39.08 9.52 -12.92
C THR A 2 -38.36 8.38 -13.62
N LYS A 3 -37.35 8.72 -14.44
CA LYS A 3 -36.49 7.75 -15.12
C LYS A 3 -35.87 6.84 -14.05
N LYS A 4 -35.98 5.52 -14.19
CA LYS A 4 -35.34 4.56 -13.26
C LYS A 4 -33.84 4.84 -13.23
N LEU A 5 -33.27 4.94 -12.03
CA LEU A 5 -31.83 5.19 -11.86
C LEU A 5 -31.04 3.97 -12.35
N THR A 6 -29.98 4.20 -13.13
CA THR A 6 -29.10 3.18 -13.69
C THR A 6 -27.64 3.54 -13.46
N THR A 7 -26.78 2.53 -13.42
CA THR A 7 -25.32 2.71 -13.31
C THR A 7 -24.80 3.47 -14.54
N PRO A 8 -23.91 4.47 -14.34
CA PRO A 8 -23.26 5.20 -15.43
C PRO A 8 -22.23 4.34 -16.16
N THR A 9 -22.08 4.55 -17.48
CA THR A 9 -20.99 3.92 -18.26
C THR A 9 -19.63 4.59 -18.02
N VAL A 10 -19.62 5.82 -17.48
CA VAL A 10 -18.41 6.50 -17.05
C VAL A 10 -18.56 6.91 -15.59
N LEU A 11 -17.74 6.33 -14.72
CA LEU A 11 -17.60 6.69 -13.33
C LEU A 11 -16.14 6.55 -12.93
N ALA A 12 -15.53 7.63 -12.43
CA ALA A 12 -14.14 7.61 -11.98
C ALA A 12 -13.95 8.42 -10.71
N PHE A 13 -13.04 7.98 -9.87
CA PHE A 13 -12.62 8.66 -8.65
C PHE A 13 -11.10 8.75 -8.61
N GLU A 14 -10.59 9.95 -8.35
CA GLU A 14 -9.18 10.15 -8.04
C GLU A 14 -8.87 9.60 -6.64
N ARG A 15 -7.68 9.03 -6.47
CA ARG A 15 -7.19 8.59 -5.15
C ARG A 15 -7.07 9.76 -4.18
N LYS A 16 -7.31 9.51 -2.90
CA LYS A 16 -7.27 10.54 -1.84
C LYS A 16 -6.10 10.38 -0.86
N LEU A 17 -5.47 9.23 -0.86
CA LEU A 17 -4.18 8.99 -0.21
C LEU A 17 -3.12 8.90 -1.30
N ASP A 18 -2.25 9.90 -1.37
CA ASP A 18 -1.26 10.03 -2.43
C ASP A 18 0.16 10.04 -1.84
N PRO A 19 0.76 8.85 -1.62
CA PRO A 19 2.15 8.75 -1.18
C PRO A 19 3.12 9.02 -2.33
N SER A 20 4.24 9.67 -2.04
CA SER A 20 5.40 9.69 -2.94
C SER A 20 6.12 8.34 -2.96
N ASP A 21 7.10 8.18 -3.84
CA ASP A 21 8.06 7.09 -3.73
C ASP A 21 8.83 7.20 -2.41
N ALA A 22 9.18 6.06 -1.82
CA ALA A 22 9.93 6.00 -0.58
C ALA A 22 11.40 5.68 -0.84
N VAL A 23 12.26 6.67 -0.63
CA VAL A 23 13.69 6.61 -0.94
C VAL A 23 14.49 6.08 0.24
N PHE A 24 15.58 5.37 -0.06
CA PHE A 24 16.42 4.70 0.94
C PHE A 24 17.70 5.48 1.23
N PHE A 25 17.98 5.65 2.51
CA PHE A 25 19.24 6.19 3.04
C PHE A 25 19.82 5.24 4.08
N SER A 26 21.08 5.43 4.42
CA SER A 26 21.81 4.58 5.36
C SER A 26 22.55 5.40 6.42
N GLY A 27 22.63 4.85 7.62
CA GLY A 27 23.32 5.46 8.75
C GLY A 27 23.38 4.52 9.95
N ASN A 28 23.67 5.08 11.12
CA ASN A 28 23.81 4.33 12.36
C ASN A 28 22.65 4.60 13.32
N TRP A 29 22.14 3.55 13.96
CA TRP A 29 20.95 3.62 14.81
C TRP A 29 21.03 4.70 15.89
N ASN A 30 22.21 4.84 16.51
CA ASN A 30 22.46 5.74 17.62
C ASN A 30 22.41 7.24 17.24
N VAL A 31 22.45 7.56 15.94
CA VAL A 31 22.43 8.95 15.44
C VAL A 31 21.22 9.26 14.55
N ARG A 32 20.16 8.44 14.62
CA ARG A 32 18.96 8.59 13.78
C ARG A 32 18.20 9.91 13.96
N GLN A 33 18.32 10.52 15.14
CA GLN A 33 17.75 11.84 15.45
C GLN A 33 18.37 12.98 14.62
N VAL A 34 19.56 12.77 14.05
CA VAL A 34 20.26 13.72 13.18
C VAL A 34 20.51 13.10 11.80
N SER A 35 19.43 12.70 11.14
CA SER A 35 19.48 11.91 9.90
C SER A 35 19.33 12.68 8.59
N THR A 36 19.43 14.01 8.63
CA THR A 36 19.30 14.87 7.44
C THR A 36 20.36 14.55 6.40
N ASP A 37 21.61 14.31 6.82
CA ASP A 37 22.76 14.09 5.94
C ASP A 37 23.08 12.60 5.72
N TRP A 38 22.11 11.71 5.97
CA TRP A 38 22.32 10.27 5.74
C TRP A 38 22.53 9.97 4.26
N VAL A 39 23.42 9.02 3.98
CA VAL A 39 23.88 8.74 2.62
C VAL A 39 22.83 7.90 1.88
N PRO A 40 22.44 8.28 0.65
CA PRO A 40 21.51 7.48 -0.16
C PRO A 40 22.03 6.06 -0.40
N VAL A 41 21.13 5.08 -0.44
CA VAL A 41 21.48 3.70 -0.80
C VAL A 41 21.40 3.53 -2.32
N PRO A 42 22.52 3.28 -3.01
CA PRO A 42 22.49 3.09 -4.45
C PRO A 42 22.01 1.69 -4.83
N VAL A 43 21.45 1.56 -6.04
CA VAL A 43 21.31 0.28 -6.72
C VAL A 43 22.63 -0.05 -7.43
N ARG A 44 23.14 -1.27 -7.23
CA ARG A 44 24.38 -1.74 -7.85
C ARG A 44 24.19 -3.10 -8.50
N GLU A 45 24.98 -3.36 -9.52
CA GLU A 45 24.98 -4.66 -10.19
C GLU A 45 25.90 -5.65 -9.47
N LYS A 46 25.53 -6.92 -9.49
CA LYS A 46 26.44 -8.04 -9.21
C LYS A 46 26.15 -9.22 -10.13
N SER A 47 27.18 -9.97 -10.47
CA SER A 47 27.03 -11.27 -11.12
C SER A 47 26.81 -12.34 -10.07
N VAL A 48 25.81 -13.20 -10.29
CA VAL A 48 25.50 -14.35 -9.46
C VAL A 48 25.57 -15.62 -10.29
N ARG A 49 26.14 -16.67 -9.71
CA ARG A 49 26.14 -18.01 -10.31
C ARG A 49 24.97 -18.80 -9.74
N GLY A 50 23.82 -18.71 -10.41
CA GLY A 50 22.63 -19.45 -10.04
C GLY A 50 22.73 -20.94 -10.36
N THR A 51 21.75 -21.68 -9.85
CA THR A 51 21.54 -23.11 -10.14
C THR A 51 20.19 -23.30 -10.83
N ALA A 52 20.02 -24.39 -11.58
CA ALA A 52 18.72 -24.75 -12.14
C ALA A 52 17.81 -25.30 -11.03
N SER A 53 16.93 -24.44 -10.49
CA SER A 53 16.05 -24.76 -9.35
C SER A 53 14.55 -24.75 -9.70
N HIS A 54 14.20 -24.54 -10.97
CA HIS A 54 12.82 -24.58 -11.42
C HIS A 54 12.31 -26.03 -11.49
N ARG A 55 11.01 -26.24 -11.26
CA ARG A 55 10.38 -27.56 -11.41
C ARG A 55 10.52 -28.01 -12.87
N SER A 56 11.10 -29.20 -13.08
CA SER A 56 11.23 -29.77 -14.42
C SER A 56 9.85 -30.02 -15.04
N LYS A 57 9.65 -29.56 -16.27
CA LYS A 57 8.41 -29.80 -17.02
C LYS A 57 8.30 -31.23 -17.59
N ALA A 58 9.41 -31.97 -17.65
CA ALA A 58 9.45 -33.35 -18.13
C ALA A 58 9.05 -34.34 -17.02
N LYS A 59 8.06 -35.19 -17.30
CA LYS A 59 7.78 -36.41 -16.51
C LYS A 59 8.63 -37.54 -17.08
N GLY A 60 9.62 -38.02 -16.32
CA GLY A 60 10.48 -39.13 -16.72
C GLY A 60 11.75 -38.71 -17.47
N SER A 61 12.83 -39.46 -17.24
CA SER A 61 14.22 -39.15 -17.56
C SER A 61 14.63 -39.22 -19.05
N ALA A 62 13.68 -39.14 -20.00
CA ALA A 62 13.96 -39.51 -21.39
C ALA A 62 14.18 -38.34 -22.36
N ASP A 63 13.74 -37.11 -22.06
CA ASP A 63 13.89 -35.97 -22.99
C ASP A 63 14.90 -34.94 -22.46
N GLN A 64 16.18 -35.32 -22.34
CA GLN A 64 17.28 -34.37 -22.06
C GLN A 64 17.35 -33.23 -23.09
N ALA A 65 16.85 -33.45 -24.31
CA ALA A 65 16.78 -32.45 -25.38
C ALA A 65 15.71 -31.35 -25.17
N LYS A 66 14.78 -31.53 -24.22
CA LYS A 66 13.73 -30.54 -23.87
C LYS A 66 13.99 -29.84 -22.54
N GLN A 67 15.17 -30.04 -21.93
CA GLN A 67 15.60 -29.25 -20.78
C GLN A 67 16.30 -27.98 -21.27
N ASP A 68 15.67 -26.83 -21.03
CA ASP A 68 16.24 -25.51 -21.37
C ASP A 68 17.56 -25.24 -20.63
N MET A 69 17.82 -25.93 -19.52
CA MET A 69 19.08 -25.91 -18.78
C MET A 69 19.39 -27.27 -18.17
N LYS A 70 20.63 -27.73 -18.32
CA LYS A 70 21.16 -28.89 -17.60
C LYS A 70 21.33 -28.55 -16.11
N PHE A 71 21.00 -29.47 -15.21
CA PHE A 71 21.04 -29.20 -13.77
C PHE A 71 22.46 -28.99 -13.24
N GLU A 72 23.43 -29.66 -13.85
CA GLU A 72 24.86 -29.54 -13.56
C GLU A 72 25.51 -28.27 -14.13
N SER A 73 24.82 -27.56 -15.05
CA SER A 73 25.36 -26.36 -15.68
C SER A 73 25.20 -25.12 -14.78
N PRO A 74 26.23 -24.25 -14.69
CA PRO A 74 26.09 -22.97 -14.04
C PRO A 74 25.07 -22.08 -14.76
N ASN A 75 24.31 -21.30 -14.01
CA ASN A 75 23.39 -20.28 -14.54
C ASN A 75 23.88 -18.88 -14.18
N PRO A 76 24.87 -18.32 -14.89
CA PRO A 76 25.36 -16.96 -14.62
C PRO A 76 24.27 -15.95 -14.94
N GLN A 77 24.02 -15.02 -14.00
CA GLN A 77 23.05 -13.96 -14.15
C GLN A 77 23.62 -12.66 -13.60
N THR A 78 23.24 -11.53 -14.18
CA THR A 78 23.45 -10.21 -13.58
C THR A 78 22.17 -9.76 -12.89
N VAL A 79 22.29 -9.28 -11.65
CA VAL A 79 21.17 -8.79 -10.86
C VAL A 79 21.50 -7.45 -10.23
N ASP A 80 20.46 -6.65 -10.04
CA ASP A 80 20.52 -5.48 -9.19
C ASP A 80 20.38 -5.87 -7.71
N VAL A 81 21.16 -5.19 -6.87
CA VAL A 81 21.14 -5.30 -5.41
C VAL A 81 21.26 -3.91 -4.78
N ALA A 82 20.64 -3.73 -3.61
CA ALA A 82 20.84 -2.57 -2.75
C ALA A 82 21.25 -3.08 -1.36
N THR A 83 22.29 -2.50 -0.76
CA THR A 83 22.83 -2.95 0.54
C THR A 83 23.21 -1.75 1.38
N LEU A 84 23.08 -1.88 2.71
CA LEU A 84 23.70 -0.93 3.62
C LEU A 84 25.24 -0.98 3.49
N PRO A 85 25.94 0.14 3.74
CA PRO A 85 27.39 0.13 3.87
C PRO A 85 27.87 -0.75 5.05
N PRO A 86 29.13 -1.25 5.01
CA PRO A 86 29.71 -2.02 6.12
C PRO A 86 29.81 -1.27 7.47
N GLN A 87 29.69 0.06 7.45
CA GLN A 87 29.77 0.93 8.63
C GLN A 87 28.41 1.50 9.07
N ALA A 88 27.31 1.06 8.46
CA ALA A 88 25.96 1.53 8.72
C ALA A 88 25.02 0.36 8.99
N ASP A 89 24.40 0.33 10.17
CA ASP A 89 23.53 -0.76 10.62
C ASP A 89 22.03 -0.50 10.41
N THR A 90 21.67 0.70 9.94
CA THR A 90 20.29 1.18 9.89
C THR A 90 19.92 1.68 8.50
N LEU A 91 18.79 1.17 7.99
CA LEU A 91 18.09 1.69 6.83
C LEU A 91 17.13 2.81 7.27
N LYS A 92 17.22 3.98 6.62
CA LYS A 92 16.18 5.02 6.68
C LYS A 92 15.34 4.95 5.41
N VAL A 93 14.02 4.88 5.56
CA VAL A 93 13.04 4.95 4.47
C VAL A 93 12.19 6.19 4.66
N GLN A 94 12.16 7.09 3.67
CA GLN A 94 11.45 8.36 3.78
C GLN A 94 10.54 8.61 2.57
N PHE A 95 9.31 9.04 2.83
CA PHE A 95 8.36 9.49 1.82
C PHE A 95 7.43 10.57 2.38
N THR A 96 6.64 11.19 1.50
CA THR A 96 5.55 12.09 1.90
C THR A 96 4.20 11.51 1.51
N LEU A 97 3.14 11.87 2.24
CA LEU A 97 1.77 11.46 1.97
C LEU A 97 0.86 12.69 1.99
N ARG A 98 0.18 12.95 0.87
CA ARG A 98 -0.94 13.89 0.84
C ARG A 98 -2.24 13.17 1.16
N VAL A 99 -3.06 13.80 2.00
CA VAL A 99 -4.44 13.37 2.27
C VAL A 99 -5.37 14.43 1.69
N LEU A 100 -6.16 14.03 0.70
CA LEU A 100 -6.98 14.93 -0.10
C LEU A 100 -8.46 14.83 0.31
N GLY A 101 -9.15 15.97 0.32
CA GLY A 101 -10.59 16.04 0.55
C GLY A 101 -11.42 15.56 -0.64
N GLY A 102 -12.74 15.59 -0.48
CA GLY A 102 -13.68 15.15 -1.53
C GLY A 102 -13.75 13.64 -1.69
N ALA A 103 -13.51 12.89 -0.61
CA ALA A 103 -13.71 11.43 -0.58
C ALA A 103 -15.16 11.08 -0.92
N GLY A 104 -15.38 10.37 -2.02
CA GLY A 104 -16.70 10.03 -2.54
C GLY A 104 -17.26 11.03 -3.57
N THR A 105 -16.52 12.08 -3.93
CA THR A 105 -16.82 12.92 -5.10
C THR A 105 -16.15 12.33 -6.35
N PRO A 106 -16.91 11.97 -7.39
CA PRO A 106 -16.33 11.44 -8.63
C PRO A 106 -15.62 12.55 -9.42
N SER A 107 -14.50 12.22 -10.06
CA SER A 107 -13.83 13.10 -11.02
C SER A 107 -14.49 13.06 -12.40
N ALA A 108 -15.19 11.97 -12.72
CA ALA A 108 -16.02 11.86 -13.92
C ALA A 108 -17.28 11.05 -13.62
N CYS A 109 -18.44 11.54 -14.06
CA CYS A 109 -19.71 10.81 -14.07
C CYS A 109 -20.58 11.27 -15.24
N ASN A 110 -21.06 10.34 -16.08
CA ASN A 110 -21.92 10.69 -17.22
C ASN A 110 -23.42 10.62 -16.92
N SER A 111 -23.83 10.48 -15.65
CA SER A 111 -25.23 10.49 -15.22
C SER A 111 -25.42 11.44 -14.04
N ALA A 112 -26.01 12.63 -14.30
CA ALA A 112 -26.24 13.64 -13.27
C ALA A 112 -27.15 13.15 -12.12
N ALA A 113 -28.16 12.34 -12.45
CA ALA A 113 -29.04 11.75 -11.45
C ALA A 113 -28.30 10.75 -10.55
N TYR A 114 -27.40 9.94 -11.12
CA TYR A 114 -26.58 9.00 -10.34
C TYR A 114 -25.58 9.75 -9.46
N GLN A 115 -24.90 10.76 -10.01
CA GLN A 115 -23.98 11.60 -9.23
C GLN A 115 -24.70 12.26 -8.05
N THR A 116 -25.91 12.80 -8.24
CA THR A 116 -26.70 13.38 -7.16
C THR A 116 -27.01 12.36 -6.07
N LYS A 117 -27.44 11.15 -6.45
CA LYS A 117 -27.74 10.06 -5.51
C LYS A 117 -26.50 9.57 -4.77
N LEU A 118 -25.38 9.42 -5.48
CA LEU A 118 -24.08 9.04 -4.93
C LEU A 118 -23.62 10.06 -3.88
N LEU A 119 -23.60 11.36 -4.23
CA LEU A 119 -23.17 12.41 -3.31
C LEU A 119 -24.06 12.48 -2.07
N ALA A 120 -25.39 12.33 -2.23
CA ALA A 120 -26.30 12.26 -1.10
C ALA A 120 -26.02 11.05 -0.18
N THR A 121 -25.68 9.90 -0.78
CA THR A 121 -25.38 8.67 -0.04
C THR A 121 -24.05 8.78 0.71
N VAL A 122 -23.02 9.31 0.05
CA VAL A 122 -21.72 9.63 0.68
C VAL A 122 -21.91 10.63 1.82
N GLN A 123 -22.67 11.70 1.61
CA GLN A 123 -22.94 12.68 2.67
C GLN A 123 -23.69 12.05 3.84
N GLY A 124 -24.62 11.13 3.58
CA GLY A 124 -25.29 10.36 4.62
C GLY A 124 -24.31 9.56 5.48
N TYR A 125 -23.39 8.82 4.84
CA TYR A 125 -22.33 8.09 5.53
C TYR A 125 -21.44 9.03 6.36
N VAL A 126 -20.96 10.13 5.76
CA VAL A 126 -20.07 11.08 6.44
C VAL A 126 -20.76 11.71 7.64
N SER A 127 -22.04 12.08 7.52
CA SER A 127 -22.80 12.68 8.63
C SER A 127 -23.03 11.70 9.79
N GLN A 128 -23.16 10.41 9.50
CA GLN A 128 -23.42 9.38 10.51
C GLN A 128 -22.15 8.83 11.17
N HIS A 129 -21.08 8.65 10.39
CA HIS A 129 -19.89 7.92 10.81
C HIS A 129 -18.59 8.74 10.75
N GLY A 130 -18.56 9.80 9.93
CA GLY A 130 -17.34 10.51 9.59
C GLY A 130 -16.27 9.60 8.95
N PHE A 131 -15.02 10.05 8.98
CA PHE A 131 -13.86 9.29 8.47
C PHE A 131 -13.01 8.65 9.57
N GLY A 132 -13.40 8.77 10.84
CA GLY A 132 -12.58 8.34 11.99
C GLY A 132 -12.15 6.87 11.93
N GLU A 133 -13.06 5.95 11.57
CA GLU A 133 -12.73 4.53 11.44
C GLU A 133 -11.66 4.25 10.38
N LEU A 134 -11.84 4.81 9.17
CA LEU A 134 -10.92 4.61 8.07
C LEU A 134 -9.55 5.26 8.36
N ALA A 135 -9.58 6.50 8.87
CA ALA A 135 -8.40 7.26 9.19
C ALA A 135 -7.55 6.62 10.29
N ARG A 136 -8.18 6.05 11.33
CA ARG A 136 -7.48 5.30 12.38
C ARG A 136 -6.74 4.09 11.81
N ARG A 137 -7.35 3.35 10.89
CA ARG A 137 -6.71 2.19 10.24
C ARG A 137 -5.57 2.59 9.30
N TYR A 138 -5.71 3.72 8.59
CA TYR A 138 -4.61 4.28 7.80
C TYR A 138 -3.44 4.72 8.69
N ALA A 139 -3.72 5.40 9.80
CA ALA A 139 -2.72 5.78 10.81
C ALA A 139 -2.01 4.55 11.37
N ALA A 140 -2.75 3.49 11.73
CA ALA A 140 -2.19 2.23 12.23
C ALA A 140 -1.19 1.61 11.23
N ASN A 141 -1.49 1.63 9.93
CA ASN A 141 -0.59 1.11 8.89
C ASN A 141 0.64 1.99 8.61
N LEU A 142 0.58 3.28 8.93
CA LEU A 142 1.77 4.13 8.97
C LEU A 142 2.61 3.75 10.21
N ALA A 143 2.01 3.79 11.39
CA ALA A 143 2.68 3.57 12.66
C ALA A 143 3.37 2.19 12.76
N ASN A 144 2.69 1.11 12.32
CA ASN A 144 3.24 -0.25 12.37
C ASN A 144 4.29 -0.55 11.27
N GLY A 145 4.60 0.42 10.41
CA GLY A 145 5.62 0.29 9.38
C GLY A 145 5.29 -0.75 8.31
N ARG A 146 4.02 -1.10 8.06
CA ARG A 146 3.64 -2.08 7.02
C ARG A 146 4.22 -1.73 5.65
N PHE A 147 4.36 -0.44 5.36
CA PHE A 147 4.95 0.08 4.12
C PHE A 147 6.42 -0.32 3.91
N LEU A 148 7.11 -0.84 4.92
CA LEU A 148 8.48 -1.36 4.80
C LEU A 148 8.54 -2.72 4.09
N TRP A 149 7.41 -3.43 3.98
CA TRP A 149 7.32 -4.75 3.37
C TRP A 149 8.39 -5.70 3.92
N ARG A 150 9.26 -6.22 3.04
CA ARG A 150 10.32 -7.18 3.41
C ARG A 150 11.37 -6.56 4.34
N ASN A 151 11.57 -5.24 4.31
CA ASN A 151 12.53 -4.57 5.20
C ASN A 151 12.11 -4.64 6.67
N ARG A 152 10.82 -4.84 6.98
CA ARG A 152 10.34 -5.02 8.36
C ARG A 152 10.72 -6.38 8.95
N ILE A 153 10.93 -7.40 8.11
CA ILE A 153 11.10 -8.78 8.55
C ILE A 153 12.52 -8.99 9.09
N GLY A 154 12.63 -9.42 10.35
CA GLY A 154 13.92 -9.72 10.98
C GLY A 154 14.71 -8.50 11.44
N ALA A 155 14.09 -7.31 11.46
CA ALA A 155 14.69 -6.12 12.06
C ALA A 155 14.78 -6.24 13.59
N GLU A 156 15.86 -5.73 14.18
CA GLU A 156 16.04 -5.67 15.64
C GLU A 156 15.12 -4.60 16.25
N SER A 157 14.97 -3.46 15.56
CA SER A 157 14.15 -2.33 15.99
C SER A 157 13.64 -1.57 14.77
N VAL A 158 12.43 -1.01 14.90
CA VAL A 158 11.83 -0.18 13.85
C VAL A 158 11.14 1.02 14.48
N ASP A 159 11.73 2.20 14.27
CA ASP A 159 11.14 3.47 14.72
C ASP A 159 10.48 4.14 13.51
N VAL A 160 9.19 4.46 13.60
CA VAL A 160 8.48 5.27 12.60
C VAL A 160 8.20 6.64 13.18
N ILE A 161 8.61 7.67 12.48
CA ILE A 161 8.32 9.07 12.78
C ILE A 161 7.39 9.61 11.69
N VAL A 162 6.28 10.19 12.10
CA VAL A 162 5.32 10.87 11.22
C VAL A 162 5.25 12.33 11.62
N GLU A 163 5.50 13.22 10.67
CA GLU A 163 5.48 14.67 10.89
C GLU A 163 4.39 15.28 10.02
N GLN A 164 3.50 16.09 10.62
CA GLN A 164 2.61 16.94 9.84
C GLN A 164 3.39 18.17 9.39
N MET A 165 3.50 18.35 8.06
CA MET A 165 4.29 19.41 7.47
C MET A 165 3.41 20.63 7.17
N GLN A 166 3.85 21.81 7.62
CA GLN A 166 3.27 23.11 7.30
C GLN A 166 4.40 24.11 7.01
N ASP A 167 4.28 24.86 5.92
CA ASP A 167 5.27 25.86 5.49
C ASP A 167 6.72 25.33 5.46
N GLY A 168 6.88 24.05 5.08
CA GLY A 168 8.18 23.36 5.00
C GLY A 168 8.77 22.92 6.34
N LYS A 169 8.01 22.99 7.44
CA LYS A 169 8.45 22.59 8.79
C LYS A 169 7.49 21.59 9.42
N ALA A 170 8.00 20.78 10.35
CA ALA A 170 7.16 19.94 11.19
C ALA A 170 6.33 20.82 12.15
N HIS A 171 5.01 20.69 12.08
CA HIS A 171 4.06 21.32 12.99
C HIS A 171 3.75 20.39 14.17
N GLU A 172 3.43 19.13 13.87
CA GLU A 172 3.25 18.06 14.85
C GLU A 172 4.15 16.87 14.48
N THR A 173 4.54 16.08 15.49
CA THR A 173 5.40 14.90 15.32
C THR A 173 4.92 13.76 16.21
N TRP A 174 4.70 12.59 15.60
CA TRP A 174 4.41 11.34 16.29
C TRP A 174 5.53 10.33 16.05
N SER A 175 5.90 9.58 17.09
CA SER A 175 6.89 8.51 17.00
C SER A 175 6.27 7.20 17.49
N PHE A 176 6.57 6.11 16.80
CA PHE A 176 6.02 4.79 17.06
C PHE A 176 7.12 3.73 17.06
N ASP A 177 7.12 2.85 18.07
CA ASP A 177 7.77 1.54 17.97
C ASP A 177 6.91 0.64 17.08
N ALA A 178 7.33 0.48 15.83
CA ALA A 178 6.54 -0.20 14.82
C ALA A 178 6.47 -1.73 15.05
N LEU A 179 7.40 -2.29 15.83
CA LEU A 179 7.41 -3.72 16.16
C LEU A 179 6.47 -4.03 17.33
N ALA A 180 6.22 -3.06 18.22
CA ALA A 180 5.19 -3.17 19.26
C ALA A 180 3.76 -3.20 18.67
N LEU A 181 3.57 -2.64 17.47
CA LEU A 181 2.27 -2.55 16.81
C LEU A 181 2.00 -3.76 15.89
N ASN A 182 0.86 -4.42 16.11
CA ASN A 182 0.50 -5.63 15.38
C ASN A 182 -0.12 -5.33 14.01
N THR A 183 0.54 -5.78 12.94
CA THR A 183 0.07 -5.61 11.55
C THR A 183 -1.21 -6.40 11.24
N ARG A 184 -1.66 -7.32 12.10
CA ARG A 184 -2.92 -8.03 11.95
C ARG A 184 -4.10 -7.37 12.68
N ALA A 185 -3.83 -6.48 13.64
CA ALA A 185 -4.83 -5.93 14.54
C ALA A 185 -5.11 -4.43 14.29
N VAL A 186 -5.28 -4.04 13.02
CA VAL A 186 -5.40 -2.62 12.59
C VAL A 186 -6.60 -1.83 13.16
N GLY A 187 -7.51 -2.49 13.89
CA GLY A 187 -8.66 -1.87 14.55
C GLY A 187 -8.70 -2.06 16.07
N ALA A 188 -7.68 -2.68 16.68
CA ALA A 188 -7.64 -2.91 18.12
C ALA A 188 -7.17 -1.66 18.89
N ALA A 189 -7.49 -1.60 20.19
CA ALA A 189 -6.91 -0.62 21.09
C ALA A 189 -5.46 -1.01 21.42
N ASP A 190 -4.52 -0.11 21.14
CA ASP A 190 -3.07 -0.35 21.28
C ASP A 190 -2.45 0.45 22.44
N SER A 191 -1.25 0.06 22.86
CA SER A 191 -0.47 0.80 23.86
C SER A 191 -0.10 2.24 23.42
N GLU A 192 -0.12 2.51 22.11
CA GLU A 192 0.13 3.81 21.47
C GLU A 192 -1.18 4.55 21.11
N ALA A 193 -2.29 4.22 21.76
CA ALA A 193 -3.63 4.66 21.37
C ALA A 193 -3.77 6.18 21.20
N ILE A 194 -3.10 6.99 22.02
CA ILE A 194 -3.19 8.46 21.97
C ILE A 194 -2.56 8.99 20.67
N ASN A 195 -1.30 8.67 20.40
CA ASN A 195 -0.60 9.10 19.19
C ASN A 195 -1.29 8.61 17.92
N LEU A 196 -1.80 7.36 17.93
CA LEU A 196 -2.59 6.81 16.83
C LEU A 196 -3.91 7.55 16.62
N GLN A 197 -4.58 7.94 17.71
CA GLN A 197 -5.82 8.69 17.65
C GLN A 197 -5.60 10.09 17.07
N GLU A 198 -4.55 10.80 17.51
CA GLU A 198 -4.21 12.14 17.01
C GLU A 198 -3.85 12.11 15.53
N LEU A 199 -2.95 11.21 15.11
CA LEU A 199 -2.62 11.02 13.70
C LEU A 199 -3.86 10.63 12.88
N GLY A 200 -4.71 9.77 13.42
CA GLY A 200 -5.99 9.39 12.82
C GLY A 200 -6.92 10.59 12.64
N GLN A 201 -6.99 11.53 13.60
CA GLN A 201 -7.79 12.74 13.48
C GLN A 201 -7.27 13.67 12.38
N VAL A 202 -5.94 13.82 12.24
CA VAL A 202 -5.33 14.58 11.14
C VAL A 202 -5.66 13.96 9.78
N ILE A 203 -5.59 12.64 9.64
CA ILE A 203 -5.98 11.97 8.39
C ILE A 203 -7.49 12.15 8.13
N ALA A 204 -8.33 12.06 9.17
CA ALA A 204 -9.77 12.24 9.03
C ALA A 204 -10.15 13.65 8.56
N SER A 205 -9.52 14.69 9.09
CA SER A 205 -9.78 16.08 8.68
C SER A 205 -9.33 16.34 7.24
N GLY A 206 -8.21 15.75 6.81
CA GLY A 206 -7.78 15.78 5.40
C GLY A 206 -8.79 15.12 4.46
N LEU A 207 -9.32 13.94 4.82
CA LEU A 207 -10.34 13.24 4.02
C LEU A 207 -11.67 13.98 3.98
N ALA A 208 -12.06 14.64 5.08
CA ALA A 208 -13.24 15.50 5.16
C ALA A 208 -13.10 16.76 4.30
N GLY A 209 -11.86 17.19 4.01
CA GLY A 209 -11.57 18.44 3.32
C GLY A 209 -11.53 19.66 4.24
N ASP A 210 -11.49 19.44 5.55
CA ASP A 210 -11.47 20.51 6.57
C ASP A 210 -10.08 21.15 6.71
N ALA A 211 -9.02 20.42 6.33
CA ALA A 211 -7.65 20.87 6.42
C ALA A 211 -6.78 20.37 5.25
N HIS A 212 -5.74 21.14 4.91
CA HIS A 212 -4.65 20.66 4.08
C HIS A 212 -3.73 19.76 4.90
N VAL A 213 -3.51 18.52 4.45
CA VAL A 213 -2.71 17.53 5.17
C VAL A 213 -1.59 17.01 4.27
N LEU A 214 -0.37 17.35 4.67
CA LEU A 214 0.87 16.79 4.15
C LEU A 214 1.63 16.14 5.30
N LEU A 215 1.88 14.84 5.19
CA LEU A 215 2.66 14.09 6.16
C LEU A 215 4.03 13.74 5.57
N GLN A 216 5.09 13.92 6.35
CA GLN A 216 6.38 13.30 6.11
C GLN A 216 6.50 12.06 6.98
N VAL A 217 6.83 10.92 6.39
CA VAL A 217 6.98 9.65 7.09
C VAL A 217 8.41 9.17 6.94
N THR A 218 9.09 8.97 8.07
CA THR A 218 10.46 8.47 8.15
C THR A 218 10.49 7.21 9.00
N ALA A 219 10.94 6.10 8.45
CA ALA A 219 11.18 4.87 9.20
C ALA A 219 12.66 4.57 9.31
N PHE A 220 13.12 4.21 10.50
CA PHE A 220 14.45 3.69 10.76
C PHE A 220 14.35 2.21 11.08
N VAL A 221 15.14 1.39 10.40
CA VAL A 221 15.10 -0.07 10.50
C VAL A 221 16.49 -0.58 10.81
N ARG A 222 16.72 -1.08 12.03
CA ARG A 222 18.00 -1.66 12.43
C ARG A 222 18.09 -3.09 11.91
N GLN A 223 18.90 -3.30 10.87
CA GLN A 223 19.04 -4.59 10.19
C GLN A 223 20.43 -5.20 10.35
N GLY A 224 21.43 -4.38 10.67
CA GLY A 224 22.82 -4.80 10.80
C GLY A 224 23.69 -4.32 9.63
N ALA A 225 24.97 -4.14 9.92
CA ALA A 225 25.93 -3.60 8.97
C ALA A 225 26.06 -4.47 7.70
N GLY A 226 26.09 -3.83 6.52
CA GLY A 226 26.30 -4.52 5.24
C GLY A 226 25.10 -5.31 4.71
N GLN A 227 23.96 -5.34 5.40
CA GLN A 227 22.81 -6.17 5.03
C GLN A 227 22.12 -5.70 3.74
N GLU A 228 21.49 -6.65 3.04
CA GLU A 228 20.68 -6.36 1.85
C GLU A 228 19.36 -5.69 2.24
N VAL A 229 19.01 -4.63 1.52
CA VAL A 229 17.74 -3.92 1.65
C VAL A 229 16.88 -4.19 0.42
N PHE A 230 15.57 -4.02 0.56
CA PHE A 230 14.58 -4.51 -0.40
C PHE A 230 13.75 -3.37 -0.99
N PRO A 231 14.27 -2.66 -2.00
CA PRO A 231 13.48 -1.74 -2.80
C PRO A 231 12.45 -2.49 -3.65
N SER A 232 11.61 -1.76 -4.37
CA SER A 232 10.72 -2.36 -5.36
C SER A 232 11.49 -3.01 -6.50
N GLN A 233 10.88 -4.03 -7.13
CA GLN A 233 11.42 -4.67 -8.33
C GLN A 233 10.70 -4.14 -9.56
N GLU A 234 11.45 -3.86 -10.62
CA GLU A 234 10.92 -3.52 -11.94
C GLU A 234 10.49 -4.75 -12.73
N LEU A 235 9.41 -4.61 -13.49
CA LEU A 235 8.95 -5.64 -14.42
C LEU A 235 9.40 -5.29 -15.85
N VAL A 236 10.53 -5.85 -16.26
CA VAL A 236 11.03 -5.70 -17.64
C VAL A 236 10.49 -6.85 -18.50
N LEU A 237 9.54 -6.54 -19.38
CA LEU A 237 8.90 -7.51 -20.29
C LEU A 237 9.80 -7.82 -21.52
N ASP A 238 10.51 -6.82 -22.03
CA ASP A 238 11.42 -6.96 -23.18
C ASP A 238 12.84 -7.30 -22.72
N LYS A 239 13.07 -8.57 -22.38
CA LYS A 239 14.37 -9.08 -21.92
C LYS A 239 15.45 -9.15 -23.02
N GLY A 240 15.12 -8.79 -24.25
CA GLY A 240 15.95 -9.01 -25.44
C GLY A 240 17.25 -8.20 -25.50
N SER A 241 17.41 -7.13 -24.71
CA SER A 241 18.54 -6.20 -24.83
C SER A 241 19.39 -5.99 -23.57
N ALA A 242 18.91 -6.35 -22.37
CA ALA A 242 19.54 -5.89 -21.11
C ALA A 242 20.23 -6.97 -20.24
N GLY A 243 20.10 -8.27 -20.54
CA GLY A 243 20.89 -9.34 -19.88
C GLY A 243 20.72 -9.53 -18.36
N LYS A 244 19.97 -8.68 -17.65
CA LYS A 244 19.72 -8.79 -16.20
C LYS A 244 18.50 -9.64 -15.89
N SER A 245 18.60 -10.50 -14.87
CA SER A 245 17.48 -11.33 -14.41
C SER A 245 16.61 -10.63 -13.35
N LYS A 246 17.11 -9.57 -12.71
CA LYS A 246 16.42 -8.77 -11.70
C LYS A 246 16.84 -7.30 -11.82
N THR A 247 15.87 -6.42 -12.02
CA THR A 247 16.05 -4.97 -12.02
C THR A 247 15.33 -4.38 -10.81
N LEU A 248 16.00 -3.48 -10.08
CA LEU A 248 15.41 -2.81 -8.92
C LEU A 248 14.99 -1.39 -9.27
N TYR A 249 13.94 -0.90 -8.61
CA TYR A 249 13.44 0.46 -8.77
C TYR A 249 14.33 1.45 -8.02
N ASP A 250 14.64 2.55 -8.68
CA ASP A 250 15.37 3.68 -8.12
C ASP A 250 14.78 5.01 -8.60
N VAL A 251 15.03 6.06 -7.82
CA VAL A 251 14.74 7.45 -8.18
C VAL A 251 16.05 8.22 -8.18
N GLY A 252 16.53 8.59 -9.36
CA GLY A 252 17.78 9.35 -9.49
C GLY A 252 19.00 8.59 -8.96
N GLY A 253 19.04 7.27 -9.11
CA GLY A 253 20.11 6.39 -8.60
C GLY A 253 19.94 5.93 -7.15
N VAL A 254 18.90 6.39 -6.45
CA VAL A 254 18.60 6.02 -5.06
C VAL A 254 17.56 4.91 -5.03
N ALA A 255 17.89 3.77 -4.42
CA ALA A 255 16.98 2.66 -4.25
C ALA A 255 15.68 3.12 -3.58
N ALA A 256 14.53 2.68 -4.11
CA ALA A 256 13.24 3.17 -3.64
C ALA A 256 12.14 2.10 -3.63
N ILE A 257 11.08 2.36 -2.87
CA ILE A 257 9.81 1.64 -2.97
C ILE A 257 8.82 2.50 -3.75
N HIS A 258 8.33 1.97 -4.86
CA HIS A 258 7.18 2.47 -5.60
C HIS A 258 6.05 3.03 -4.71
N SER A 259 5.61 4.25 -5.01
CA SER A 259 4.48 4.93 -4.39
C SER A 259 3.21 4.06 -4.30
N GLN A 260 2.82 3.35 -5.37
CA GLN A 260 1.65 2.46 -5.36
C GLN A 260 1.79 1.27 -4.40
N LYS A 261 3.03 0.83 -4.11
CA LYS A 261 3.32 -0.24 -3.15
C LYS A 261 3.27 0.29 -1.70
N ILE A 262 3.65 1.55 -1.48
CA ILE A 262 3.38 2.27 -0.22
C ILE A 262 1.87 2.44 -0.02
N GLY A 263 1.16 2.92 -1.04
CA GLY A 263 -0.29 3.09 -1.00
C GLY A 263 -1.05 1.80 -0.74
N ASN A 264 -0.61 0.67 -1.33
CA ASN A 264 -1.16 -0.65 -1.05
C ASN A 264 -1.03 -1.04 0.43
N ALA A 265 0.14 -0.80 1.04
CA ALA A 265 0.35 -1.05 2.46
C ALA A 265 -0.58 -0.19 3.33
N ILE A 266 -0.66 1.12 3.06
CA ILE A 266 -1.51 2.04 3.83
C ILE A 266 -2.98 1.59 3.80
N ARG A 267 -3.50 1.19 2.63
CA ARG A 267 -4.89 0.74 2.47
C ARG A 267 -5.14 -0.73 2.82
N THR A 268 -4.19 -1.41 3.48
CA THR A 268 -4.39 -2.77 4.00
C THR A 268 -5.18 -2.74 5.30
N ILE A 269 -6.47 -2.42 5.17
CA ILE A 269 -7.38 -2.13 6.28
C ILE A 269 -8.64 -2.99 6.28
N ASP A 270 -8.91 -3.73 5.21
CA ASP A 270 -10.12 -4.51 5.05
C ASP A 270 -10.05 -5.76 5.92
N THR A 271 -10.77 -5.73 7.05
CA THR A 271 -11.01 -6.88 7.93
C THR A 271 -12.47 -7.32 7.89
N TRP A 272 -13.22 -6.90 6.86
CA TRP A 272 -14.68 -7.00 6.80
C TRP A 272 -15.15 -8.03 5.78
N TYR A 273 -14.28 -8.96 5.40
CA TYR A 273 -14.53 -9.99 4.40
C TYR A 273 -14.54 -11.38 5.06
N GLU A 274 -15.12 -12.36 4.37
CA GLU A 274 -15.18 -13.74 4.85
C GLU A 274 -13.77 -14.37 4.94
N GLY A 275 -13.35 -14.76 6.14
CA GLY A 275 -12.00 -15.29 6.41
C GLY A 275 -10.99 -14.25 6.90
N ALA A 276 -11.44 -13.03 7.24
CA ALA A 276 -10.60 -12.01 7.86
C ALA A 276 -10.02 -12.44 9.21
N ASP A 277 -10.75 -13.24 10.00
CA ASP A 277 -10.27 -13.73 11.30
C ASP A 277 -9.05 -14.66 11.19
N GLU A 278 -8.93 -15.38 10.07
CA GLU A 278 -7.82 -16.32 9.84
C GLU A 278 -6.62 -15.64 9.17
N LEU A 279 -6.87 -14.83 8.13
CA LEU A 279 -5.80 -14.22 7.33
C LEU A 279 -5.34 -12.86 7.89
N GLY A 280 -6.25 -12.12 8.52
CA GLY A 280 -6.05 -10.72 8.90
C GLY A 280 -6.38 -9.73 7.78
N PRO A 281 -6.02 -8.44 7.94
CA PRO A 281 -6.38 -7.38 7.00
C PRO A 281 -5.79 -7.58 5.60
N ILE A 282 -6.59 -7.32 4.57
CA ILE A 282 -6.16 -7.25 3.17
C ILE A 282 -6.26 -5.82 2.62
N ALA A 283 -5.51 -5.56 1.54
CA ALA A 283 -5.59 -4.30 0.82
C ALA A 283 -6.99 -4.12 0.22
N VAL A 284 -7.60 -2.96 0.44
CA VAL A 284 -8.94 -2.66 -0.09
C VAL A 284 -8.89 -2.68 -1.61
N GLU A 285 -9.57 -3.64 -2.22
CA GLU A 285 -9.74 -3.80 -3.67
C GLU A 285 -11.21 -4.10 -3.96
N PRO A 286 -11.75 -3.71 -5.13
CA PRO A 286 -13.17 -3.92 -5.46
C PRO A 286 -13.67 -5.36 -5.26
N TYR A 287 -12.81 -6.34 -5.54
CA TYR A 287 -13.09 -7.78 -5.38
C TYR A 287 -12.29 -8.45 -4.24
N GLY A 288 -11.60 -7.66 -3.40
CA GLY A 288 -10.77 -8.19 -2.31
C GLY A 288 -9.69 -9.16 -2.81
N SER A 289 -8.97 -8.81 -3.87
CA SER A 289 -7.97 -9.68 -4.51
C SER A 289 -6.63 -9.64 -3.78
N VAL A 290 -6.08 -10.83 -3.52
CA VAL A 290 -4.73 -11.03 -2.97
C VAL A 290 -3.91 -11.82 -4.00
N THR A 291 -3.14 -11.09 -4.80
CA THR A 291 -2.42 -11.65 -5.97
C THR A 291 -1.40 -12.71 -5.60
N THR A 292 -0.74 -12.58 -4.45
CA THR A 292 0.23 -13.58 -3.94
C THR A 292 -0.41 -14.92 -3.59
N GLN A 293 -1.72 -14.95 -3.34
CA GLN A 293 -2.49 -16.18 -3.07
C GLN A 293 -3.33 -16.62 -4.27
N GLY A 294 -3.39 -15.82 -5.34
CA GLY A 294 -4.30 -16.08 -6.47
C GLY A 294 -5.77 -16.15 -6.07
N LYS A 295 -6.18 -15.47 -4.99
CA LYS A 295 -7.54 -15.54 -4.42
C LYS A 295 -8.21 -14.17 -4.38
N ALA A 296 -9.51 -14.15 -4.70
CA ALA A 296 -10.41 -13.03 -4.46
C ALA A 296 -11.36 -13.39 -3.31
N TYR A 297 -11.37 -12.57 -2.25
CA TYR A 297 -12.13 -12.82 -1.02
C TYR A 297 -13.55 -12.26 -1.05
N ARG A 298 -13.81 -11.28 -1.92
CA ARG A 298 -15.14 -10.67 -2.12
C ARG A 298 -15.64 -11.01 -3.51
N GLN A 299 -15.91 -12.30 -3.74
CA GLN A 299 -16.38 -12.76 -5.05
C GLN A 299 -17.81 -12.24 -5.29
N PRO A 300 -18.18 -11.86 -6.53
CA PRO A 300 -19.53 -11.35 -6.82
C PRO A 300 -20.66 -12.30 -6.40
N LYS A 301 -20.41 -13.62 -6.40
CA LYS A 301 -21.37 -14.63 -5.91
C LYS A 301 -21.83 -14.41 -4.46
N GLN A 302 -20.97 -13.82 -3.62
CA GLN A 302 -21.27 -13.50 -2.21
C GLN A 302 -22.05 -12.18 -2.08
N LYS A 303 -22.13 -11.36 -3.13
CA LYS A 303 -22.76 -10.03 -3.12
C LYS A 303 -22.14 -9.04 -2.11
N LEU A 304 -20.86 -9.27 -1.76
CA LEU A 304 -20.05 -8.44 -0.86
C LEU A 304 -18.88 -7.76 -1.58
N ASP A 305 -18.85 -7.81 -2.91
CA ASP A 305 -17.95 -7.02 -3.73
C ASP A 305 -18.42 -5.56 -3.81
N PHE A 306 -17.51 -4.66 -4.16
CA PHE A 306 -17.76 -3.23 -4.20
C PHE A 306 -18.93 -2.85 -5.12
N TYR A 307 -19.02 -3.43 -6.32
CA TYR A 307 -20.04 -3.06 -7.30
C TYR A 307 -21.42 -3.48 -6.82
N THR A 308 -21.58 -4.73 -6.35
CA THR A 308 -22.86 -5.20 -5.83
C THR A 308 -23.32 -4.38 -4.62
N LEU A 309 -22.40 -4.05 -3.70
CA LEU A 309 -22.71 -3.23 -2.53
C LEU A 309 -23.12 -1.81 -2.93
N LEU A 310 -22.35 -1.16 -3.80
CA LEU A 310 -22.63 0.20 -4.26
C LEU A 310 -23.95 0.28 -5.04
N ASP A 311 -24.20 -0.66 -5.95
CA ASP A 311 -25.44 -0.68 -6.74
C ASP A 311 -26.68 -0.93 -5.88
N ASN A 312 -26.61 -1.86 -4.91
CA ASN A 312 -27.72 -2.10 -3.99
C ASN A 312 -27.99 -0.86 -3.14
N TRP A 313 -26.94 -0.17 -2.68
CA TRP A 313 -27.08 1.02 -1.86
C TRP A 313 -27.67 2.21 -2.65
N LEU A 314 -27.20 2.43 -3.87
CA LEU A 314 -27.60 3.60 -4.68
C LEU A 314 -28.88 3.38 -5.49
N LEU A 315 -29.04 2.22 -6.11
CA LEU A 315 -30.13 1.96 -7.05
C LEU A 315 -31.36 1.32 -6.40
N LYS A 316 -31.18 0.65 -5.26
CA LYS A 316 -32.25 -0.08 -4.55
C LYS A 316 -32.49 0.41 -3.13
N ASP A 317 -31.79 1.45 -2.70
CA ASP A 317 -31.87 2.01 -1.34
C ASP A 317 -31.61 0.98 -0.23
N GLN A 318 -30.81 -0.07 -0.53
CA GLN A 318 -30.45 -1.11 0.42
C GLN A 318 -29.14 -0.74 1.12
N VAL A 319 -29.26 -0.07 2.27
CA VAL A 319 -28.12 0.31 3.10
C VAL A 319 -27.40 -0.95 3.59
N PRO A 320 -26.11 -1.16 3.27
CA PRO A 320 -25.38 -2.33 3.72
C PRO A 320 -24.99 -2.20 5.21
N PRO A 321 -24.58 -3.30 5.88
CA PRO A 321 -24.06 -3.22 7.25
C PRO A 321 -22.91 -2.21 7.35
N VAL A 322 -22.74 -1.60 8.53
CA VAL A 322 -21.76 -0.51 8.77
C VAL A 322 -20.36 -0.86 8.28
N GLU A 323 -19.87 -2.06 8.60
CA GLU A 323 -18.56 -2.54 8.14
C GLU A 323 -18.40 -2.58 6.61
N GLN A 324 -19.48 -2.90 5.89
CA GLN A 324 -19.49 -2.89 4.43
C GLN A 324 -19.61 -1.48 3.87
N GLN A 325 -20.20 -0.54 4.61
CA GLN A 325 -20.15 0.89 4.25
C GLN A 325 -18.71 1.42 4.36
N HIS A 326 -17.98 1.06 5.42
CA HIS A 326 -16.56 1.37 5.56
C HIS A 326 -15.74 0.82 4.40
N PHE A 327 -15.97 -0.44 4.00
CA PHE A 327 -15.35 -1.02 2.82
C PHE A 327 -15.64 -0.23 1.53
N VAL A 328 -16.91 0.09 1.25
CA VAL A 328 -17.29 0.88 0.06
C VAL A 328 -16.58 2.23 0.05
N MET A 329 -16.61 2.95 1.17
CA MET A 329 -15.94 4.25 1.29
C MET A 329 -14.42 4.15 1.16
N ALA A 330 -13.81 3.08 1.67
CA ALA A 330 -12.39 2.84 1.49
C ALA A 330 -12.02 2.59 0.02
N VAL A 331 -12.89 1.95 -0.78
CA VAL A 331 -12.70 1.82 -2.23
C VAL A 331 -12.82 3.18 -2.94
N LEU A 332 -13.75 4.04 -2.52
CA LEU A 332 -13.86 5.40 -3.07
C LEU A 332 -12.63 6.26 -2.75
N ILE A 333 -12.05 6.13 -1.55
CA ILE A 333 -10.80 6.79 -1.14
C ILE A 333 -9.60 6.27 -1.95
N ARG A 334 -9.52 4.95 -2.18
CA ARG A 334 -8.53 4.35 -3.08
C ARG A 334 -8.63 4.93 -4.49
N GLY A 335 -9.85 5.17 -4.96
CA GLY A 335 -10.12 5.61 -6.31
C GLY A 335 -9.98 4.51 -7.36
N GLY A 336 -10.35 4.83 -8.59
CA GLY A 336 -10.41 3.90 -9.72
C GLY A 336 -11.41 4.32 -10.77
N VAL A 337 -11.45 3.56 -11.87
CA VAL A 337 -12.47 3.66 -12.92
C VAL A 337 -13.46 2.53 -12.69
N PHE A 338 -14.73 2.88 -12.51
CA PHE A 338 -15.83 2.01 -12.09
C PHE A 338 -17.06 2.10 -13.01
N GLY A 339 -16.92 2.75 -14.17
CA GLY A 339 -17.99 2.80 -15.15
C GLY A 339 -18.37 1.41 -15.65
N ASP A 340 -19.64 1.22 -16.01
CA ASP A 340 -20.10 0.02 -16.69
C ASP A 340 -19.40 -0.06 -18.05
N ALA A 341 -18.44 -0.98 -18.16
CA ALA A 341 -17.73 -1.25 -19.40
C ALA A 341 -18.67 -2.05 -20.30
N SER A 342 -19.50 -1.32 -21.05
CA SER A 342 -20.30 -1.88 -22.14
C SER A 342 -19.43 -2.47 -23.23
#